data_AF-A0A7J4TNX9-F1
#
_entry.id   AF-A0A7J4TNX9-F1
#
_cell.length_a   1.000
_cell.length_b   1.000
_cell.length_c   1.000
_cell.angle_alpha   90.00
_cell.angle_beta   90.00
_cell.angle_gamma   90.00
#
_symmetry.space_group_name_H-M   'P 1'
#
loop_
_entity.id
_entity.type
_entity.pdbx_description
1 polymer ?
#
loop_
_entity_poly.entity_id
_entity_poly.type
_entity_poly.pdbx_seq_one_letter_code
_entity_poly.pdbx_strand_id
1 'polypeptide(L)'
;MDEGSVNVESRTSSQDKRWTIMAALLGTNTAFMLFQGIEQENHYTAVREVALTIIATAIPFQGIYFLIYTYVLEHEGTLSESHLLRLAKASAVCQMMGYGSLIGVAMMWYNISNYVGVFFVLSTGASIILIRTAMRPDLPEKAESA
;
A
#
# COMPACT_ATOMS: atom_id res chain seq x y z
N MET A 1 15.10 11.92 34.45
CA MET A 1 15.25 11.62 33.02
C MET A 1 14.51 10.33 32.80
N ASP A 2 13.40 10.40 32.08
CA ASP A 2 12.45 9.29 31.93
C ASP A 2 12.69 8.65 30.55
N GLU A 3 13.72 7.79 30.47
CA GLU A 3 14.09 7.06 29.25
C GLU A 3 13.15 5.87 28.95
N GLY A 4 11.96 5.85 29.55
CA GLY A 4 10.95 4.79 29.42
C GLY A 4 9.70 5.17 28.64
N SER A 5 9.67 6.33 27.97
CA SER A 5 8.57 6.73 27.08
C SER A 5 8.64 5.90 25.80
N VAL A 6 8.15 4.66 25.88
CA VAL A 6 7.89 3.82 24.72
C VAL A 6 6.97 4.63 23.82
N ASN A 7 7.43 4.96 22.61
CA ASN A 7 6.77 5.84 21.67
C ASN A 7 5.53 5.17 21.03
N VAL A 8 4.57 4.77 21.85
CA VAL A 8 3.32 4.07 21.49
C VAL A 8 2.54 4.90 20.45
N GLU A 9 2.48 6.22 20.65
CA GLU A 9 1.77 7.15 19.76
C GLU A 9 2.34 7.21 18.33
N SER A 10 3.66 7.04 18.17
CA SER A 10 4.25 6.97 16.82
C SER A 10 3.89 5.67 16.09
N ARG A 11 3.76 4.56 16.83
CA ARG A 11 3.47 3.25 16.27
C ARG A 11 2.03 3.21 15.79
N THR A 12 1.08 3.68 16.62
CA THR A 12 -0.33 3.83 16.27
C THR A 12 -0.49 4.76 15.06
N SER A 13 0.11 5.96 15.10
CA SER A 13 0.07 6.92 13.96
C SER A 13 0.58 6.34 12.64
N SER A 14 1.68 5.58 12.67
CA SER A 14 2.23 4.96 11.46
C SER A 14 1.37 3.81 10.93
N GLN A 15 0.70 3.07 11.83
CA GLN A 15 -0.19 1.96 11.50
C GLN A 15 -1.50 2.47 10.91
N ASP A 16 -2.07 3.53 11.47
CA ASP A 16 -3.28 4.21 11.00
C ASP A 16 -3.11 4.73 9.56
N LYS A 17 -1.96 5.36 9.27
CA LYS A 17 -1.63 5.82 7.91
C LYS A 17 -1.64 4.67 6.89
N ARG A 18 -1.05 3.52 7.24
CA ARG A 18 -1.01 2.34 6.37
C ARG A 18 -2.40 1.74 6.18
N TRP A 19 -3.20 1.72 7.25
CA TRP A 19 -4.59 1.28 7.21
C TRP A 19 -5.44 2.12 6.25
N THR A 20 -5.36 3.45 6.32
CA THR A 20 -6.11 4.34 5.43
C THR A 20 -5.73 4.11 3.96
N ILE A 21 -4.43 3.93 3.67
CA ILE A 21 -3.98 3.63 2.30
C ILE A 21 -4.57 2.29 1.84
N MET A 22 -4.51 1.25 2.66
CA MET A 22 -5.04 -0.06 2.29
C MET A 22 -6.56 -0.03 2.09
N ALA A 23 -7.29 0.80 2.85
CA ALA A 23 -8.72 1.03 2.67
C ALA A 23 -9.06 1.67 1.33
N ALA A 24 -8.33 2.73 0.97
CA ALA A 24 -8.49 3.38 -0.32
C ALA A 24 -8.19 2.40 -1.47
N LEU A 25 -7.16 1.56 -1.33
CA LEU A 25 -6.83 0.54 -2.32
C LEU A 25 -7.89 -0.55 -2.43
N LEU A 26 -8.41 -1.06 -1.33
CA LEU A 26 -9.49 -2.05 -1.33
C LEU A 26 -10.75 -1.50 -2.01
N GLY A 27 -11.14 -0.26 -1.68
CA GLY A 27 -12.27 0.42 -2.31
C GLY A 27 -12.07 0.60 -3.81
N THR A 28 -10.87 1.03 -4.22
CA THR A 28 -10.51 1.18 -5.63
C THR A 28 -10.58 -0.15 -6.36
N ASN A 29 -9.92 -1.19 -5.84
CA ASN A 29 -9.91 -2.53 -6.43
C ASN A 29 -11.32 -3.11 -6.58
N THR A 30 -12.18 -2.92 -5.56
CA THR A 30 -13.58 -3.37 -5.60
C THR A 30 -14.37 -2.62 -6.67
N ALA A 31 -14.20 -1.30 -6.79
CA ALA A 31 -14.85 -0.52 -7.83
C ALA A 31 -14.41 -0.95 -9.24
N PHE A 32 -13.11 -1.20 -9.44
CA PHE A 32 -12.61 -1.73 -10.70
C PHE A 32 -13.20 -3.11 -11.01
N MET A 33 -13.24 -4.03 -10.04
CA MET A 33 -13.87 -5.35 -10.23
C MET A 33 -15.33 -5.23 -10.66
N LEU A 34 -16.10 -4.32 -10.07
CA LEU A 34 -17.51 -4.13 -10.41
C LEU A 34 -17.68 -3.53 -11.82
N PHE A 35 -17.13 -2.35 -12.06
CA PHE A 35 -17.38 -1.62 -13.31
C PHE A 35 -16.63 -2.24 -14.50
N GLN A 36 -15.36 -2.58 -14.31
CA GLN A 36 -14.59 -3.18 -15.39
C GLN A 36 -14.93 -4.66 -15.59
N GLY A 37 -15.46 -5.35 -14.57
CA GLY A 37 -16.01 -6.69 -14.72
C GLY A 37 -17.21 -6.71 -15.67
N ILE A 38 -18.16 -5.80 -15.49
CA ILE A 38 -19.32 -5.64 -16.38
C ILE A 38 -18.86 -5.29 -17.80
N GLU A 39 -17.94 -4.33 -17.94
CA GLU A 39 -17.39 -3.97 -19.25
C GLU A 39 -16.63 -5.12 -19.91
N GLN A 40 -15.97 -6.00 -19.13
CA GLN A 40 -15.28 -7.17 -19.66
C GLN A 40 -16.25 -8.21 -20.21
N GLU A 41 -17.40 -8.39 -19.56
CA GLU A 41 -18.46 -9.29 -20.03
C GLU A 41 -19.08 -8.77 -21.34
N ASN A 42 -19.30 -7.46 -21.45
CA ASN A 42 -19.84 -6.83 -22.66
C ASN A 42 -18.81 -6.77 -23.81
N HIS A 43 -17.58 -6.35 -23.51
CA HIS A 43 -16.51 -6.13 -24.47
C HIS A 43 -15.19 -6.67 -23.94
N TYR A 44 -14.90 -7.91 -24.33
CA TYR A 44 -13.70 -8.60 -23.91
C TYR A 44 -12.41 -7.92 -24.39
N THR A 45 -11.47 -7.72 -23.45
CA THR A 45 -10.07 -7.40 -23.76
C THR A 45 -9.12 -8.23 -22.88
N ALA A 46 -8.09 -8.83 -23.47
CA ALA A 46 -7.15 -9.67 -22.72
C ALA A 46 -6.40 -8.89 -21.61
N VAL A 47 -6.08 -7.63 -21.87
CA VAL A 47 -5.39 -6.75 -20.89
C VAL A 47 -6.28 -6.53 -19.65
N ARG A 48 -7.58 -6.28 -19.83
CA ARG A 48 -8.52 -6.11 -18.72
C ARG A 48 -8.69 -7.40 -17.93
N GLU A 49 -8.76 -8.56 -18.58
CA GLU A 49 -8.85 -9.86 -17.88
C GLU A 49 -7.67 -10.10 -16.95
N VAL A 50 -6.44 -9.91 -17.45
CA VAL A 50 -5.23 -10.07 -16.65
C VAL A 50 -5.20 -9.06 -15.50
N ALA A 51 -5.54 -7.80 -15.77
CA ALA A 51 -5.57 -6.76 -14.76
C ALA A 51 -6.60 -7.05 -13.65
N LEU A 52 -7.81 -7.48 -14.03
CA LEU A 52 -8.86 -7.89 -13.10
C LEU A 52 -8.46 -9.13 -12.29
N THR A 53 -7.73 -10.08 -12.88
CA THR A 53 -7.22 -11.26 -12.16
C THR A 53 -6.19 -10.88 -11.09
N ILE A 54 -5.29 -9.95 -11.41
CA ILE A 54 -4.32 -9.40 -10.43
C ILE A 54 -5.09 -8.73 -9.27
N ILE A 55 -6.08 -7.90 -9.58
CA ILE A 55 -6.90 -7.20 -8.59
C ILE A 55 -7.69 -8.19 -7.73
N ALA A 56 -8.37 -9.16 -8.35
CA ALA A 56 -9.15 -10.19 -7.67
C ALA A 56 -8.29 -11.02 -6.70
N THR A 57 -7.04 -11.31 -7.09
CA THR A 57 -6.10 -12.03 -6.23
C THR A 57 -5.68 -11.21 -5.01
N ALA A 58 -5.60 -9.88 -5.12
CA ALA A 58 -5.16 -9.00 -4.04
C ALA A 58 -6.23 -8.69 -2.99
N ILE A 59 -7.51 -8.64 -3.39
CA ILE A 59 -8.65 -8.28 -2.51
C ILE A 59 -8.71 -9.13 -1.22
N PRO A 60 -8.59 -10.47 -1.26
CA PRO A 60 -8.59 -11.29 -0.05
C PRO A 60 -7.47 -10.89 0.93
N PHE A 61 -6.26 -10.65 0.44
CA PHE A 61 -5.13 -10.22 1.27
C PHE A 61 -5.38 -8.84 1.90
N GLN A 62 -6.02 -7.92 1.17
CA GLN A 62 -6.45 -6.63 1.71
C GLN A 62 -7.46 -6.82 2.85
N GLY A 63 -8.45 -7.71 2.69
CA GLY A 63 -9.40 -8.06 3.75
C GLY A 63 -8.74 -8.68 4.98
N ILE A 64 -7.80 -9.62 4.79
CA ILE A 64 -7.06 -10.21 5.91
C ILE A 64 -6.18 -9.17 6.62
N TYR A 65 -5.57 -8.24 5.89
CA TYR A 65 -4.84 -7.12 6.50
C TYR A 65 -5.73 -6.32 7.46
N PHE A 66 -6.97 -6.01 7.06
CA PHE A 66 -7.94 -5.34 7.93
C PHE A 66 -8.27 -6.15 9.17
N LEU A 67 -8.50 -7.45 9.04
CA LEU A 67 -8.78 -8.32 10.19
C LEU A 67 -7.59 -8.36 11.16
N ILE A 68 -6.36 -8.48 10.65
CA ILE A 68 -5.16 -8.44 11.49
C ILE A 68 -5.05 -7.10 12.21
N TYR A 69 -5.28 -5.99 11.51
CA TYR A 69 -5.24 -4.67 12.09
C TYR A 69 -6.27 -4.49 13.22
N THR A 70 -7.54 -4.82 12.95
CA THR A 70 -8.61 -4.72 13.94
C THR A 70 -8.34 -5.63 15.14
N TYR A 71 -7.83 -6.85 14.91
CA TYR A 71 -7.48 -7.78 15.98
C TYR A 71 -6.39 -7.22 16.89
N VAL A 72 -5.33 -6.63 16.32
CA VAL A 72 -4.24 -5.99 17.07
C VAL A 72 -4.77 -4.79 17.88
N LEU A 73 -5.65 -3.99 17.28
CA LEU A 73 -6.26 -2.83 17.94
C LEU A 73 -7.17 -3.25 19.10
N GLU A 74 -8.00 -4.28 18.91
CA GLU A 74 -8.93 -4.78 19.93
C GLU A 74 -8.19 -5.40 21.13
N HIS A 75 -7.02 -5.99 20.90
CA HIS A 75 -6.22 -6.68 21.93
C HIS A 75 -4.98 -5.89 22.35
N GLU A 76 -4.98 -4.58 22.15
CA GLU A 76 -3.85 -3.72 22.47
C GLU A 76 -3.46 -3.85 23.95
N GLY A 77 -2.16 -4.02 24.22
CA GLY A 77 -1.61 -4.21 25.57
C GLY A 77 -1.78 -5.61 26.19
N THR A 78 -2.57 -6.52 25.58
CA THR A 78 -2.75 -7.90 26.09
C THR A 78 -1.95 -8.95 25.32
N LEU A 79 -1.51 -8.62 24.11
CA LEU A 79 -0.77 -9.52 23.24
C LEU A 79 0.71 -9.60 23.64
N SER A 80 1.24 -10.82 23.72
CA SER A 80 2.69 -11.03 23.88
C SER A 80 3.46 -10.49 22.68
N GLU A 81 4.70 -10.03 22.90
CA GLU A 81 5.55 -9.54 21.81
C GLU A 81 5.76 -10.58 20.70
N SER A 82 5.85 -11.86 21.07
CA SER A 82 6.00 -12.97 20.12
C SER A 82 4.79 -13.12 19.18
N HIS A 83 3.58 -12.85 19.67
CA HIS A 83 2.35 -12.87 18.87
C HIS A 83 2.28 -11.65 17.96
N LEU A 84 2.60 -10.46 18.47
CA LEU A 84 2.67 -9.23 17.69
C LEU A 84 3.65 -9.35 16.52
N LEU A 85 4.82 -9.97 16.73
CA LEU A 85 5.80 -10.21 15.67
C LEU A 85 5.24 -11.12 14.56
N ARG A 86 4.50 -12.18 14.91
CA ARG A 86 3.86 -13.07 13.94
C ARG A 86 2.78 -12.34 13.14
N LEU A 87 1.94 -11.57 13.81
CA LEU A 87 0.90 -10.74 13.18
C LEU A 87 1.51 -9.68 12.26
N ALA A 88 2.60 -9.03 12.67
CA ALA A 88 3.31 -8.05 11.86
C ALA A 88 3.90 -8.69 10.58
N LYS A 89 4.48 -9.89 10.67
CA LYS A 89 4.97 -10.63 9.49
C LYS A 89 3.83 -10.98 8.53
N ALA A 90 2.71 -11.49 9.05
CA ALA A 90 1.53 -11.78 8.24
C ALA A 90 0.96 -10.53 7.57
N SER A 91 0.86 -9.42 8.33
CA SER A 91 0.43 -8.12 7.83
C SER A 91 1.35 -7.57 6.74
N ALA A 92 2.67 -7.73 6.87
CA ALA A 92 3.63 -7.30 5.86
C ALA A 92 3.44 -8.05 4.52
N VAL A 93 3.18 -9.36 4.57
CA VAL A 93 2.86 -10.14 3.36
C VAL A 93 1.57 -9.64 2.72
N CYS A 94 0.53 -9.38 3.52
CA CYS A 94 -0.72 -8.83 3.02
C CYS A 94 -0.55 -7.44 2.40
N GLN A 95 0.29 -6.57 3.01
CA GLN A 95 0.65 -5.27 2.45
C GLN A 95 1.36 -5.41 1.10
N MET A 96 2.31 -6.33 0.96
CA MET A 96 2.99 -6.56 -0.31
C MET A 96 2.02 -6.99 -1.41
N MET A 97 1.13 -7.95 -1.11
CA MET A 97 0.12 -8.40 -2.06
C MET A 97 -0.88 -7.30 -2.42
N GLY A 98 -1.34 -6.54 -1.42
CA GLY A 98 -2.28 -5.44 -1.64
C GLY A 98 -1.69 -4.27 -2.41
N TYR A 99 -0.42 -3.90 -2.18
CA TYR A 99 0.27 -2.91 -3.00
C TYR A 99 0.60 -3.43 -4.39
N GLY A 100 0.82 -4.74 -4.54
CA GLY A 100 0.96 -5.40 -5.84
C GLY A 100 -0.24 -5.19 -6.76
N SER A 101 -1.45 -4.96 -6.21
CA SER A 101 -2.65 -4.68 -7.01
C SER A 101 -2.54 -3.41 -7.85
N LEU A 102 -1.67 -2.47 -7.48
CA LEU A 102 -1.41 -1.24 -8.26
C LEU A 102 -0.93 -1.55 -9.68
N ILE A 103 -0.30 -2.71 -9.91
CA ILE A 103 0.07 -3.16 -11.26
C ILE A 103 -1.19 -3.38 -12.10
N GLY A 104 -2.21 -4.06 -11.56
CA GLY A 104 -3.49 -4.25 -12.24
C GLY A 104 -4.21 -2.93 -12.52
N VAL A 105 -4.20 -2.00 -11.55
CA VAL A 105 -4.78 -0.66 -11.73
C VAL A 105 -4.05 0.12 -12.84
N ALA A 106 -2.72 0.08 -12.86
CA ALA A 106 -1.92 0.73 -13.90
C ALA A 106 -2.20 0.13 -15.29
N MET A 107 -2.26 -1.21 -15.40
CA MET A 107 -2.62 -1.88 -16.65
C MET A 107 -4.01 -1.46 -17.15
N MET A 108 -4.97 -1.29 -16.24
CA MET A 108 -6.29 -0.79 -16.60
C MET A 108 -6.28 0.63 -17.13
N TRP A 109 -5.53 1.54 -16.53
CA TRP A 109 -5.42 2.91 -17.04
C TRP A 109 -4.78 2.97 -18.43
N TYR A 110 -3.78 2.12 -18.70
CA TYR A 110 -3.23 1.95 -20.04
C TYR A 110 -4.27 1.46 -21.04
N ASN A 111 -5.12 0.50 -20.64
CA ASN A 111 -6.18 -0.03 -21.50
C ASN A 111 -7.26 1.02 -21.82
N ILE A 112 -7.53 1.97 -20.91
CA ILE A 112 -8.50 3.06 -21.12
C ILE A 112 -7.95 4.09 -22.12
N SER A 113 -6.70 4.54 -21.94
CA SER A 113 -6.05 5.49 -22.84
C SER A 113 -4.54 5.44 -22.71
N ASN A 114 -3.86 5.30 -23.85
CA ASN A 114 -2.40 5.33 -23.92
C ASN A 114 -1.81 6.60 -23.28
N TYR A 115 -2.47 7.76 -23.42
CA TYR A 115 -2.00 9.01 -22.81
C TYR A 115 -2.03 8.93 -21.28
N VAL A 116 -3.12 8.42 -20.70
CA VAL A 116 -3.26 8.30 -19.23
C VAL A 116 -2.16 7.39 -18.68
N GLY A 117 -1.90 6.26 -19.33
CA GLY A 117 -0.83 5.34 -18.95
C GLY A 117 0.57 5.99 -19.01
N VAL A 118 0.89 6.68 -20.11
CA VAL A 118 2.20 7.33 -20.29
C VAL A 118 2.43 8.42 -19.23
N PHE A 119 1.45 9.31 -19.02
CA PHE A 119 1.57 10.36 -18.00
C PHE A 119 1.65 9.79 -16.58
N PHE A 120 0.97 8.68 -16.30
CA PHE A 120 1.09 7.99 -15.02
C PHE A 120 2.51 7.49 -14.77
N VAL A 121 3.14 6.86 -15.75
CA VAL A 121 4.53 6.35 -15.63
C VAL A 121 5.53 7.50 -15.48
N LEU A 122 5.39 8.57 -16.27
CA LEU A 122 6.23 9.76 -16.16
C LEU A 122 6.12 10.42 -14.78
N SER A 123 4.89 10.60 -14.29
CA SER A 123 4.62 11.17 -12.97
C SER A 123 5.17 10.29 -11.84
N THR A 124 5.04 8.97 -11.96
CA THR A 124 5.61 8.01 -11.00
C THR A 124 7.13 8.14 -10.96
N GLY A 125 7.79 8.20 -12.11
CA GLY A 125 9.23 8.40 -12.20
C GLY A 125 9.69 9.71 -11.55
N ALA A 126 9.01 10.82 -11.86
CA ALA A 126 9.28 12.12 -11.26
C ALA A 126 9.08 12.10 -9.73
N SER A 127 8.03 11.44 -9.24
CA SER A 127 7.74 11.30 -7.80
C SER A 127 8.84 10.51 -7.08
N ILE A 128 9.36 9.43 -7.69
CA ILE A 128 10.47 8.66 -7.13
C ILE A 128 11.74 9.53 -7.05
N ILE A 129 12.04 10.31 -8.10
CA ILE A 129 13.20 11.22 -8.10
C ILE A 129 13.05 12.27 -7.00
N LEU A 130 11.85 12.84 -6.85
CA LEU A 130 11.55 13.84 -5.83
C LEU A 130 11.77 13.27 -4.42
N ILE A 131 11.20 12.11 -4.12
CA ILE A 131 11.37 11.46 -2.80
C ILE A 131 12.83 11.15 -2.54
N ARG A 132 13.54 10.59 -3.53
CA ARG A 132 14.98 10.32 -3.38
C ARG A 132 15.77 11.58 -3.12
N THR A 133 15.46 12.69 -3.79
CA THR A 133 16.18 13.94 -3.59
C THR A 133 15.88 14.54 -2.21
N ALA A 134 14.61 14.53 -1.79
CA ALA A 134 14.18 15.08 -0.51
C ALA A 134 14.65 14.28 0.71
N MET A 135 14.76 12.95 0.58
CA MET A 135 15.20 12.05 1.67
C MET A 135 16.70 11.73 1.61
N ARG A 136 17.47 12.41 0.76
CA ARG A 136 18.94 12.28 0.82
C ARG A 136 19.38 12.80 2.20
N PRO A 137 20.12 12.01 2.98
CA PRO A 137 20.62 12.47 4.27
C PRO A 137 21.57 13.64 4.05
N ASP A 138 21.41 14.70 4.84
CA ASP A 138 22.36 15.80 4.87
C ASP A 138 23.74 15.26 5.26
N LEU A 139 24.76 15.60 4.48
CA LEU A 139 26.14 15.30 4.88
C LEU A 139 26.41 16.01 6.21
N PRO A 140 27.08 15.36 7.18
CA PRO A 140 27.46 16.04 8.40
C PRO A 140 28.26 17.29 8.03
N GLU A 141 27.76 18.44 8.48
CA GLU A 141 28.47 19.72 8.47
C GLU A 141 29.87 19.43 9.02
N LYS A 142 30.87 19.51 8.14
CA LYS A 142 32.28 19.44 8.55
C LYS A 142 32.42 20.48 9.64
N ALA A 143 32.73 20.04 10.86
CA ALA A 143 33.14 20.91 11.95
C ALA A 143 34.22 21.85 11.41
N GLU A 144 33.83 23.10 11.15
CA GLU A 144 34.75 24.18 10.84
C GLU A 144 35.39 24.58 12.17
N SER A 145 36.35 23.75 12.60
CA SER A 145 37.39 24.12 13.55
C SER A 145 38.67 24.37 12.76
N ALA A 146 38.96 25.64 12.50
CA ALA A 146 40.32 26.14 12.34
C ALA A 146 40.38 27.55 12.94
#